data_AF-A0A699V748-F1
#
_entry.id   AF-A0A699V748-F1
#
_cell.length_a   1.000
_cell.length_b   1.000
_cell.length_c   1.000
_cell.angle_alpha   90.00
_cell.angle_beta   90.00
_cell.angle_gamma   90.00
#
_symmetry.space_group_name_H-M   'P 1'
#
loop_
_entity.id
_entity.type
_entity.pdbx_description
1 polymer ?
#
loop_
_entity_poly.entity_id
_entity_poly.type
_entity_poly.pdbx_seq_one_letter_code
_entity_poly.pdbx_strand_id
1 'polypeptide(L)'
;MSCQPINFKGTKGVISLIRWFNRTESVFSRSNYTEDCKVKFATSTLTEETLSWWNSFAQPIRIEEAYKITWSEFKKLLIKKYCPRTEVKKMEDEFYNLTIKGNYLKTYIRRFQELAFLCLTMVPNSEKLMEVFIGGLPRSIAGNVIASKPQTLEEAITITQRLMDQ
;
A
#
# COMPACT_ATOMS: atom_id res chain seq x y z
N MET A 1 11.28 8.15 23.10
CA MET A 1 10.12 8.01 22.19
C MET A 1 9.74 6.54 22.13
N SER A 2 8.62 6.14 22.74
CA SER A 2 8.15 4.75 22.67
C SER A 2 7.56 4.48 21.29
N CYS A 3 8.27 3.75 20.44
CA CYS A 3 7.65 3.13 19.27
C CYS A 3 6.76 2.00 19.82
N GLN A 4 5.50 2.28 20.15
CA GLN A 4 4.57 1.18 20.37
C GLN A 4 4.51 0.35 19.09
N PRO A 5 4.75 -0.96 19.15
CA PRO A 5 4.63 -1.82 17.98
C PRO A 5 3.19 -1.73 17.49
N ILE A 6 3.02 -1.41 16.21
CA ILE A 6 1.70 -1.42 15.60
C ILE A 6 1.34 -2.86 15.35
N ASN A 7 0.39 -3.37 16.13
CA ASN A 7 0.00 -4.75 16.05
C ASN A 7 -0.81 -5.04 14.78
N PHE A 8 -0.58 -6.19 14.17
CA PHE A 8 -1.39 -6.70 13.05
C PHE A 8 -2.16 -7.94 13.45
N LYS A 9 -3.47 -7.88 13.27
CA LYS A 9 -4.41 -8.95 13.65
C LYS A 9 -5.21 -9.55 12.50
N GLY A 10 -4.96 -9.12 11.26
CA GLY A 10 -5.64 -9.66 10.08
C GLY A 10 -7.03 -9.09 9.77
N THR A 11 -7.71 -8.44 10.72
CA THR A 11 -9.17 -8.15 10.60
C THR A 11 -9.57 -6.84 9.89
N LYS A 12 -8.75 -6.28 9.00
CA LYS A 12 -9.03 -4.98 8.34
C LYS A 12 -8.64 -4.94 6.85
N GLY A 13 -8.58 -6.10 6.22
CA GLY A 13 -8.30 -6.26 4.78
C GLY A 13 -6.92 -5.77 4.34
N VAL A 14 -6.72 -5.76 3.03
CA VAL A 14 -5.45 -5.44 2.36
C VAL A 14 -4.85 -4.11 2.84
N ILE A 15 -5.67 -3.05 2.99
CA ILE A 15 -5.20 -1.71 3.40
C ILE A 15 -4.48 -1.75 4.75
N SER A 16 -5.00 -2.51 5.71
CA SER A 16 -4.38 -2.62 7.02
C SER A 16 -3.07 -3.40 6.97
N LEU A 17 -2.99 -4.43 6.13
CA LEU A 17 -1.76 -5.19 5.93
C LEU A 17 -0.66 -4.30 5.34
N ILE A 18 -0.97 -3.52 4.30
CA ILE A 18 0.07 -2.70 3.64
C ILE A 18 0.51 -1.54 4.54
N ARG A 19 -0.42 -0.91 5.29
CA ARG A 19 -0.05 0.08 6.32
C ARG A 19 0.88 -0.51 7.37
N TRP A 20 0.67 -1.75 7.76
CA TRP A 20 1.56 -2.45 8.69
C TRP A 20 2.94 -2.70 8.09
N PHE A 21 3.03 -3.22 6.84
CA PHE A 21 4.32 -3.39 6.16
C PHE A 21 5.15 -2.11 6.14
N ASN A 22 4.58 -0.98 5.71
CA ASN A 22 5.30 0.30 5.66
C ASN A 22 5.83 0.75 7.00
N ARG A 23 5.01 0.62 8.04
CA ARG A 23 5.40 1.04 9.39
C ARG A 23 6.56 0.18 9.89
N THR A 24 6.48 -1.12 9.66
CA THR A 24 7.54 -2.07 9.99
C THR A 24 8.81 -1.80 9.19
N GLU A 25 8.72 -1.55 7.89
CA GLU A 25 9.88 -1.19 7.04
C GLU A 25 10.50 0.15 7.43
N SER A 26 9.67 1.13 7.85
CA SER A 26 10.18 2.39 8.41
C SER A 26 10.91 2.22 9.74
N VAL A 27 10.63 1.16 10.51
CA VAL A 27 11.41 0.84 11.71
C VAL A 27 12.75 0.23 11.30
N PHE A 28 12.73 -0.70 10.33
CA PHE A 28 13.95 -1.33 9.82
C PHE A 28 14.96 -0.30 9.29
N SER A 29 14.50 0.68 8.51
CA SER A 29 15.35 1.72 7.93
C SER A 29 15.96 2.67 8.96
N ARG A 30 15.31 2.88 10.10
CA ARG A 30 15.79 3.77 11.17
C ARG A 30 16.78 3.10 12.13
N SER A 31 16.85 1.77 12.11
CA SER A 31 17.51 1.01 13.17
C SER A 31 18.54 -0.02 12.66
N ASN A 32 18.97 0.06 11.40
CA ASN A 32 19.96 -0.83 10.78
C ASN A 32 19.70 -2.33 11.06
N TYR A 33 18.44 -2.76 10.96
CA TYR A 33 18.08 -4.17 11.17
C TYR A 33 18.75 -5.07 10.14
N THR A 34 19.44 -6.10 10.62
CA THR A 34 19.93 -7.20 9.77
C THR A 34 18.76 -8.03 9.26
N GLU A 35 18.92 -8.65 8.09
CA GLU A 35 17.82 -9.38 7.42
C GLU A 35 17.24 -10.51 8.31
N ASP A 36 18.10 -11.20 9.06
CA ASP A 36 17.75 -12.26 10.02
C ASP A 36 16.91 -11.77 11.21
N CYS A 37 16.98 -10.48 11.55
CA CYS A 37 16.21 -9.91 12.65
C CYS A 37 14.83 -9.37 12.21
N LYS A 38 14.60 -9.15 10.91
CA LYS A 38 13.37 -8.50 10.40
C LYS A 38 12.12 -9.33 10.65
N VAL A 39 12.15 -10.62 10.29
CA VAL A 39 10.98 -11.51 10.46
C VAL A 39 10.70 -11.74 11.95
N LYS A 40 11.74 -11.94 12.76
CA LYS A 40 11.61 -12.06 14.21
C LYS A 40 10.95 -10.82 14.84
N PHE A 41 11.40 -9.63 14.47
CA PHE A 41 10.75 -8.39 14.91
C PHE A 41 9.29 -8.33 14.43
N ALA A 42 9.04 -8.52 13.14
CA ALA A 42 7.70 -8.38 12.57
C ALA A 42 6.70 -9.34 13.23
N THR A 43 7.09 -10.60 13.42
CA THR A 43 6.25 -11.63 14.04
C THR A 43 5.91 -11.31 15.49
N SER A 44 6.79 -10.62 16.23
CA SER A 44 6.49 -10.14 17.59
C SER A 44 5.38 -9.07 17.65
N THR A 45 5.06 -8.44 16.52
CA THR A 45 3.96 -7.47 16.40
C THR A 45 2.68 -8.10 15.85
N LEU A 46 2.66 -9.41 15.58
CA LEU A 46 1.45 -10.12 15.20
C LEU A 46 0.61 -10.43 16.44
N THR A 47 -0.70 -10.33 16.29
CA THR A 47 -1.66 -10.59 17.39
C THR A 47 -2.84 -11.40 16.90
N GLU A 48 -3.58 -12.00 17.83
CA GLU A 48 -4.84 -12.73 17.57
C GLU A 48 -4.69 -13.80 16.46
N GLU A 49 -5.53 -13.74 15.43
CA GLU A 49 -5.58 -14.69 14.33
C GLU A 49 -4.25 -14.77 13.58
N THR A 50 -3.57 -13.64 13.36
CA THR A 50 -2.33 -13.63 12.58
C THR A 50 -1.16 -14.24 13.33
N LEU A 51 -1.10 -14.06 14.64
CA LEU A 51 -0.11 -14.76 15.47
C LEU A 51 -0.36 -16.27 15.46
N SER A 52 -1.63 -16.68 15.59
CA SER A 52 -2.01 -18.09 15.54
C SER A 52 -1.62 -18.73 14.20
N TRP A 53 -1.88 -18.04 13.09
CA TRP A 53 -1.47 -18.48 11.75
C TRP A 53 0.06 -18.60 11.62
N TRP A 54 0.82 -17.62 12.11
CA TRP A 54 2.28 -17.68 12.06
C TRP A 54 2.84 -18.88 12.85
N ASN A 55 2.30 -19.14 14.03
CA ASN A 55 2.70 -20.29 14.83
C ASN A 55 2.42 -21.61 14.13
N SER A 56 1.26 -21.75 13.46
CA SER A 56 0.95 -22.92 12.63
C SER A 56 1.86 -23.06 11.42
N PHE A 57 2.27 -21.95 10.79
CA PHE A 57 3.23 -21.95 9.69
C PHE A 57 4.63 -22.41 10.14
N ALA A 58 5.08 -21.92 11.31
CA ALA A 58 6.39 -22.23 11.85
C ALA A 58 6.49 -23.63 12.44
N GLN A 59 5.39 -24.21 12.95
CA GLN A 59 5.37 -25.52 13.60
C GLN A 59 6.07 -26.64 12.80
N PRO A 60 5.75 -26.89 11.50
CA PRO A 60 6.36 -27.98 10.75
C PRO A 60 7.86 -27.78 10.44
N ILE A 61 8.33 -26.53 10.36
CA ILE A 61 9.71 -26.19 9.97
C ILE A 61 10.59 -25.78 11.16
N ARG A 62 10.01 -25.66 12.36
CA ARG A 62 10.59 -25.06 13.57
C ARG A 62 10.77 -23.55 13.48
N ILE A 63 10.67 -22.88 14.63
CA ILE A 63 10.65 -21.41 14.69
C ILE A 63 11.99 -20.79 14.29
N GLU A 64 13.10 -21.49 14.54
CA GLU A 64 14.45 -21.06 14.17
C GLU A 64 14.64 -21.01 12.66
N GLU A 65 14.13 -22.01 11.93
CA GLU A 65 14.16 -22.01 10.46
C GLU A 65 13.13 -21.04 9.88
N ALA A 66 11.95 -20.93 10.51
CA ALA A 66 10.94 -19.95 10.10
C ALA A 66 11.46 -18.50 10.18
N TYR A 67 12.34 -18.17 11.13
CA TYR A 67 12.96 -16.85 11.21
C TYR A 67 14.04 -16.59 10.15
N LYS A 68 14.54 -17.62 9.47
CA LYS A 68 15.54 -17.46 8.39
C LYS A 68 14.92 -17.07 7.05
N ILE A 69 13.60 -17.14 6.90
CA ILE A 69 12.95 -16.66 5.67
C ILE A 69 13.21 -15.16 5.52
N THR A 70 13.36 -14.71 4.28
CA THR A 70 13.59 -13.29 4.02
C THR A 70 12.36 -12.46 4.33
N TRP A 71 12.54 -11.16 4.59
CA TRP A 71 11.41 -10.25 4.75
C TRP A 71 10.49 -10.26 3.52
N SER A 72 11.07 -10.37 2.32
CA SER A 72 10.34 -10.46 1.06
C SER A 72 9.43 -11.70 0.99
N GLU A 73 9.92 -12.87 1.38
CA GLU A 73 9.13 -14.11 1.42
C GLU A 73 8.04 -14.03 2.48
N PHE A 74 8.35 -13.50 3.66
CA PHE A 74 7.36 -13.31 4.71
C PHE A 74 6.21 -12.39 4.26
N LYS A 75 6.52 -11.27 3.56
CA LYS A 75 5.49 -10.41 2.95
C LYS A 75 4.61 -11.18 1.97
N LYS A 76 5.20 -12.03 1.11
CA LYS A 76 4.44 -12.87 0.16
C LYS A 76 3.49 -13.82 0.86
N LEU A 77 3.91 -14.43 1.98
CA LEU A 77 3.05 -15.33 2.77
C LEU A 77 1.83 -14.59 3.33
N LEU A 78 2.05 -13.41 3.92
CA LEU A 78 0.96 -12.60 4.46
C LEU A 78 0.03 -12.07 3.37
N ILE A 79 0.57 -11.63 2.23
CA ILE A 79 -0.25 -11.22 1.07
C ILE A 79 -1.10 -12.40 0.58
N LYS A 80 -0.52 -13.60 0.45
CA LYS A 80 -1.27 -14.80 0.04
C LYS A 80 -2.41 -15.12 1.02
N LYS A 81 -2.20 -14.93 2.32
CA LYS A 81 -3.17 -15.24 3.37
C LYS A 81 -4.28 -14.19 3.49
N TYR A 82 -3.94 -12.90 3.41
CA TYR A 82 -4.83 -11.79 3.76
C TYR A 82 -5.24 -10.90 2.58
N CYS A 83 -4.71 -11.13 1.38
CA CYS A 83 -5.10 -10.42 0.16
C CYS A 83 -5.70 -11.40 -0.85
N PRO A 84 -6.95 -11.86 -0.64
CA PRO A 84 -7.61 -12.72 -1.61
C PRO A 84 -7.70 -12.00 -2.97
N ARG A 85 -7.50 -12.74 -4.07
CA ARG A 85 -7.44 -12.15 -5.42
C ARG A 85 -8.70 -11.33 -5.75
N THR A 86 -9.85 -11.71 -5.20
CA THR A 86 -11.13 -11.00 -5.34
C THR A 86 -11.09 -9.60 -4.73
N GLU A 87 -10.48 -9.41 -3.56
CA GLU A 87 -10.33 -8.07 -2.95
C GLU A 87 -9.31 -7.24 -3.71
N VAL A 88 -8.18 -7.84 -4.10
CA VAL A 88 -7.17 -7.16 -4.93
C VAL A 88 -7.79 -6.70 -6.24
N LYS A 89 -8.59 -7.55 -6.90
CA LYS A 89 -9.27 -7.20 -8.15
C LYS A 89 -10.27 -6.06 -7.94
N LYS A 90 -11.05 -6.06 -6.85
CA LYS A 90 -11.94 -4.92 -6.53
C LYS A 90 -11.16 -3.61 -6.37
N MET A 91 -9.96 -3.66 -5.78
CA MET A 91 -9.10 -2.48 -5.63
C MET A 91 -8.50 -2.03 -6.96
N GLU A 92 -8.08 -2.96 -7.82
CA GLU A 92 -7.63 -2.67 -9.19
C GLU A 92 -8.76 -2.04 -10.00
N ASP A 93 -9.95 -2.64 -9.99
CA ASP A 93 -11.13 -2.14 -10.67
C ASP A 93 -11.51 -0.75 -10.15
N GLU A 94 -11.47 -0.53 -8.83
CA GLU A 94 -11.70 0.79 -8.24
C GLU A 94 -10.64 1.80 -8.67
N PHE A 95 -9.36 1.39 -8.73
CA PHE A 95 -8.26 2.26 -9.11
C PHE A 95 -8.40 2.75 -10.55
N TYR A 96 -8.63 1.83 -11.50
CA TYR A 96 -8.77 2.17 -12.92
C TYR A 96 -10.06 2.93 -13.24
N ASN A 97 -11.09 2.82 -12.39
CA ASN A 97 -12.36 3.52 -12.56
C ASN A 97 -12.53 4.67 -11.55
N LEU A 98 -11.46 5.09 -10.85
CA LEU A 98 -11.55 6.14 -9.86
C LEU A 98 -11.78 7.47 -10.57
N THR A 99 -12.89 8.15 -10.25
CA THR A 99 -13.20 9.47 -10.79
C THR A 99 -13.44 10.47 -9.68
N ILE A 100 -13.21 11.75 -9.96
CA ILE A 100 -13.67 12.84 -9.09
C ILE A 100 -15.21 12.79 -9.02
N LYS A 101 -15.75 12.85 -7.79
CA LYS A 101 -17.18 13.02 -7.55
C LYS A 101 -17.40 14.48 -7.11
N GLY A 102 -18.23 15.23 -7.83
CA GLY A 102 -18.47 16.66 -7.56
C GLY A 102 -17.17 17.48 -7.56
N ASN A 103 -17.00 18.39 -6.60
CA ASN A 103 -15.77 19.18 -6.41
C ASN A 103 -14.85 18.64 -5.29
N TYR A 104 -14.94 17.35 -4.97
CA TYR A 104 -14.19 16.76 -3.85
C TYR A 104 -12.79 16.27 -4.26
N LEU A 105 -11.95 17.17 -4.81
CA LEU A 105 -10.58 16.84 -5.26
C LEU A 105 -9.72 16.23 -4.13
N LYS A 106 -9.80 16.77 -2.91
CA LYS A 106 -9.06 16.22 -1.74
C LYS A 106 -9.45 14.77 -1.44
N THR A 107 -10.73 14.43 -1.57
CA THR A 107 -11.22 13.05 -1.35
C THR A 107 -10.70 12.12 -2.44
N TYR A 108 -10.72 12.58 -3.70
CA TYR A 108 -10.17 11.86 -4.83
C TYR A 108 -8.67 11.60 -4.66
N ILE A 109 -7.86 12.64 -4.41
CA ILE A 109 -6.41 12.51 -4.22
C ILE A 109 -6.09 11.53 -3.09
N ARG A 110 -6.77 11.66 -1.94
CA ARG A 110 -6.58 10.74 -0.81
C ARG A 110 -6.84 9.29 -1.23
N ARG A 111 -7.95 9.04 -1.92
CA ARG A 111 -8.32 7.68 -2.34
C ARG A 111 -7.41 7.15 -3.44
N PHE A 112 -7.04 8.00 -4.40
CA PHE A 112 -6.07 7.70 -5.46
C PHE A 112 -4.74 7.28 -4.85
N GLN A 113 -4.19 8.05 -3.90
CA GLN A 113 -2.94 7.74 -3.22
C GLN A 113 -3.03 6.42 -2.44
N GLU A 114 -4.14 6.16 -1.76
CA GLU A 114 -4.36 4.88 -1.09
C GLU A 114 -4.31 3.72 -2.11
N LEU A 115 -5.08 3.80 -3.20
CA LEU A 115 -5.16 2.72 -4.20
C LEU A 115 -3.88 2.56 -5.01
N ALA A 116 -3.25 3.66 -5.42
CA ALA A 116 -1.95 3.69 -6.10
C ALA A 116 -0.89 3.01 -5.24
N PHE A 117 -0.86 3.31 -3.94
CA PHE A 117 0.07 2.70 -3.01
C PHE A 117 -0.13 1.16 -2.90
N LEU A 118 -1.38 0.69 -2.92
CA LEU A 118 -1.68 -0.75 -2.93
C LEU A 118 -1.27 -1.41 -4.26
N CYS A 119 -1.57 -0.75 -5.38
CA CYS A 119 -1.28 -1.27 -6.72
C CYS A 119 0.23 -1.27 -7.01
N LEU A 120 0.99 -0.26 -6.59
CA LEU A 120 2.45 -0.19 -6.79
C LEU A 120 3.23 -1.24 -6.00
N THR A 121 2.72 -1.63 -4.84
CA THR A 121 3.28 -2.73 -4.06
C THR A 121 3.11 -4.08 -4.80
N MET A 122 2.13 -4.16 -5.71
CA MET A 122 1.82 -5.36 -6.51
C MET A 122 2.32 -5.27 -7.96
N VAL A 123 2.39 -4.07 -8.54
CA VAL A 123 2.77 -3.74 -9.94
C VAL A 123 3.38 -2.32 -9.97
N PRO A 124 4.71 -2.16 -9.95
CA PRO A 124 5.35 -0.85 -10.01
C PRO A 124 5.36 -0.31 -11.45
N ASN A 125 4.42 0.56 -11.80
CA ASN A 125 4.47 1.33 -13.04
C ASN A 125 4.02 2.79 -12.79
N SER A 126 4.99 3.69 -12.70
CA SER A 126 4.78 5.11 -12.44
C SER A 126 4.11 5.86 -13.60
N GLU A 127 4.34 5.46 -14.85
CA GLU A 127 3.66 6.04 -16.01
C GLU A 127 2.16 5.76 -15.95
N LYS A 128 1.80 4.53 -15.57
CA LYS A 128 0.40 4.13 -15.39
C LYS A 128 -0.31 4.95 -14.31
N LEU A 129 0.40 5.39 -13.26
CA LEU A 129 -0.19 6.24 -12.23
C LEU A 129 -0.67 7.57 -12.79
N MET A 130 0.16 8.22 -13.61
CA MET A 130 -0.19 9.51 -14.21
C MET A 130 -1.41 9.37 -15.11
N GLU A 131 -1.44 8.32 -15.94
CA GLU A 131 -2.59 8.04 -16.82
C GLU A 131 -3.88 7.85 -16.03
N VAL A 132 -3.86 7.03 -14.97
CA VAL A 132 -5.05 6.79 -14.14
C VAL A 132 -5.46 8.06 -13.40
N PHE A 133 -4.49 8.83 -12.88
CA PHE A 133 -4.78 10.09 -12.20
C PHE A 133 -5.50 11.07 -13.11
N ILE A 134 -4.99 11.28 -14.33
CA ILE A 134 -5.57 12.19 -15.33
C ILE A 134 -6.91 11.64 -15.84
N GLY A 135 -7.02 10.33 -16.04
CA GLY A 135 -8.25 9.66 -16.48
C GLY A 135 -9.43 9.81 -15.53
N GLY A 136 -9.16 9.98 -14.23
CA GLY A 136 -10.19 10.24 -13.22
C GLY A 136 -10.70 11.68 -13.15
N LEU A 137 -10.09 12.62 -13.90
CA LEU A 137 -10.46 14.03 -13.90
C LEU A 137 -11.62 14.33 -14.88
N PRO A 138 -12.45 15.37 -14.62
CA PRO A 138 -13.40 15.87 -15.61
C PRO A 138 -12.70 16.26 -16.91
N ARG A 139 -13.32 16.00 -18.07
CA ARG A 139 -12.70 16.25 -19.40
C ARG A 139 -12.17 17.68 -19.57
N SER A 140 -12.90 18.67 -19.03
CA SER A 140 -12.50 20.09 -19.06
C SER A 140 -11.19 20.36 -18.32
N ILE A 141 -10.93 19.62 -17.24
CA ILE A 141 -9.71 19.73 -16.43
C ILE A 141 -8.60 18.86 -17.03
N ALA A 142 -8.92 17.61 -17.39
CA ALA A 142 -7.98 16.64 -17.92
C ALA A 142 -7.21 17.19 -19.14
N GLY A 143 -7.91 17.82 -20.09
CA GLY A 143 -7.28 18.41 -21.28
C GLY A 143 -6.23 19.47 -20.94
N ASN A 144 -6.52 20.35 -19.97
CA ASN A 144 -5.62 21.40 -19.52
C ASN A 144 -4.40 20.84 -18.75
N VAL A 145 -4.60 19.80 -17.95
CA VAL A 145 -3.51 19.11 -17.24
C VAL A 145 -2.58 18.44 -18.26
N ILE A 146 -3.10 17.74 -19.26
CA ILE A 146 -2.30 17.11 -20.33
C ILE A 146 -1.51 18.16 -21.10
N ALA A 147 -2.15 19.29 -21.48
CA ALA A 147 -1.49 20.38 -22.20
C ALA A 147 -0.32 20.99 -21.42
N SER A 148 -0.40 20.97 -20.08
CA SER A 148 0.64 21.48 -19.18
C SER A 148 1.85 20.53 -19.04
N LYS A 149 1.76 19.30 -19.56
CA LYS A 149 2.84 18.29 -19.58
C LYS A 149 3.56 18.11 -18.23
N PRO A 150 2.82 17.78 -17.14
CA PRO A 150 3.43 17.55 -15.84
C PRO A 150 4.44 16.41 -15.91
N GLN A 151 5.60 16.60 -15.29
CA GLN A 151 6.66 15.59 -15.19
C GLN A 151 6.45 14.68 -13.98
N THR A 152 5.70 15.13 -12.98
CA THR A 152 5.46 14.40 -11.73
C THR A 152 3.97 14.39 -11.36
N LEU A 153 3.55 13.36 -10.61
CA LEU A 153 2.19 13.28 -10.10
C LEU A 153 1.83 14.49 -9.22
N GLU A 154 2.81 15.03 -8.49
CA GLU A 154 2.62 16.19 -7.63
C GLU A 154 2.39 17.49 -8.41
N GLU A 155 3.08 17.66 -9.54
CA GLU A 155 2.78 18.74 -10.49
C GLU A 155 1.37 18.60 -11.05
N ALA A 156 0.98 17.39 -11.48
CA ALA A 156 -0.37 17.12 -12.00
C ALA A 156 -1.45 17.45 -10.97
N ILE A 157 -1.24 17.07 -9.70
CA ILE A 157 -2.14 17.40 -8.58
C ILE A 157 -2.24 18.92 -8.39
N THR A 158 -1.11 19.62 -8.39
CA THR A 158 -1.05 21.08 -8.18
C THR A 158 -1.78 21.83 -9.31
N ILE A 159 -1.57 21.43 -10.56
CA ILE A 159 -2.25 22.00 -11.72
C ILE A 159 -3.75 21.75 -11.63
N THR A 160 -4.16 20.53 -11.28
CA THR A 160 -5.57 20.16 -11.11
C THR A 160 -6.25 21.02 -10.05
N GLN A 161 -5.61 21.20 -8.89
CA GLN A 161 -6.14 22.04 -7.80
C GLN A 161 -6.36 23.48 -8.28
N ARG A 162 -5.36 24.08 -8.95
CA ARG A 162 -5.47 25.44 -9.49
C ARG A 162 -6.62 25.59 -10.49
N LEU A 163 -6.84 24.59 -11.34
CA LEU A 163 -7.90 24.62 -12.37
C LEU A 163 -9.31 24.43 -11.78
N MET A 164 -9.43 23.78 -10.61
CA MET A 164 -10.73 23.57 -9.94
C MET A 164 -11.13 24.72 -9.01
N ASP A 165 -10.17 25.58 -8.63
CA ASP A 165 -10.40 26.77 -7.81
C ASP A 165 -10.75 28.03 -8.64
N GLN A 166 -10.79 27.91 -9.98
CA GLN A 166 -11.20 28.95 -10.94
C GLN A 166 -12.70 28.89 -11.23
#